data_AF-A0A2C9W8W4-F1
#
_entry.id   AF-A0A2C9W8W4-F1
#
_cell.length_a   1.000
_cell.length_b   1.000
_cell.length_c   1.000
_cell.angle_alpha   90.00
_cell.angle_beta   90.00
_cell.angle_gamma   90.00
#
_symmetry.space_group_name_H-M   'P 1'
#
loop_
_entity.id
_entity.type
_entity.pdbx_description
1 polymer ?
#
loop_
_entity_poly.entity_id
_entity_poly.type
_entity_poly.pdbx_seq_one_letter_code
_entity_poly.pdbx_strand_id
1 'polypeptide(L)'
;MPFSLSFMQAKRGVWIKLPIELVNLVETAVKEGFWYHHAEPSYLMLVYWIPETASTIPANASHRVGIGAIVINDKREVLVVQEKSGRFRGTGVWKIPTGVVDEGEDIFKAAMREVKEETGIDTEFQEILAFRQSHKSFFGKSDLFFLCFLHPLSFDIQNQELEIEAAQWMPFEEYAAQPFAQKHELFKYIADLCLAKLDRSYAGFSPLPTTSFFNDQISYLYSNIQDLKRTSSADHQ
;
A
#
# COMPACT_ATOMS: atom_id res chain seq x y z
N MET A 1 -5.88 -21.59 47.65
CA MET A 1 -6.53 -22.43 46.61
C MET A 1 -5.91 -22.05 45.27
N PRO A 2 -4.89 -22.76 44.79
CA PRO A 2 -4.40 -22.50 43.44
C PRO A 2 -5.34 -23.21 42.46
N PHE A 3 -5.96 -22.45 41.57
CA PHE A 3 -6.73 -23.00 40.47
C PHE A 3 -5.76 -23.70 39.50
N SER A 4 -5.76 -25.02 39.46
CA SER A 4 -5.09 -25.79 38.41
C SER A 4 -5.98 -25.81 37.16
N LEU A 5 -5.71 -24.94 36.19
CA LEU A 5 -6.23 -25.16 34.83
C LEU A 5 -5.49 -26.35 34.22
N SER A 6 -6.21 -27.45 34.02
CA SER A 6 -5.67 -28.65 33.39
C SER A 6 -5.24 -28.35 31.94
N PHE A 7 -3.96 -28.46 31.65
CA PHE A 7 -3.36 -28.41 30.31
C PHE A 7 -3.80 -29.64 29.48
N MET A 8 -5.02 -29.65 28.95
CA MET A 8 -5.54 -30.76 28.14
C MET A 8 -5.53 -30.51 26.62
N GLN A 9 -4.97 -29.41 26.13
CA GLN A 9 -4.70 -29.22 24.70
C GLN A 9 -3.37 -28.51 24.51
N ALA A 10 -2.61 -28.91 23.50
CA ALA A 10 -1.28 -28.38 23.10
C ALA A 10 -1.32 -26.91 22.62
N LYS A 11 -2.04 -26.05 23.34
CA LYS A 11 -2.18 -24.62 23.06
C LYS A 11 -0.93 -23.91 23.56
N ARG A 12 -0.29 -23.15 22.68
CA ARG A 12 0.89 -22.34 23.02
C ARG A 12 0.56 -20.87 23.20
N GLY A 13 -0.35 -20.32 22.39
CA GLY A 13 -0.85 -18.94 22.51
C GLY A 13 -2.32 -18.90 22.93
N VAL A 14 -2.67 -18.03 23.87
CA VAL A 14 -4.04 -17.71 24.26
C VAL A 14 -4.38 -16.32 23.78
N TRP A 15 -5.53 -16.16 23.13
CA TRP A 15 -5.99 -14.90 22.58
C TRP A 15 -7.28 -14.48 23.27
N ILE A 16 -7.40 -13.21 23.63
CA ILE A 16 -8.62 -12.61 24.16
C ILE A 16 -8.98 -11.43 23.27
N LYS A 17 -10.10 -11.55 22.56
CA LYS A 17 -10.76 -10.44 21.89
C LYS A 17 -11.71 -9.78 22.89
N LEU A 18 -11.36 -8.61 23.40
CA LEU A 18 -12.21 -7.83 24.30
C LEU A 18 -12.93 -6.73 23.52
N PRO A 19 -14.28 -6.80 23.37
CA PRO A 19 -15.08 -5.69 22.88
C PRO A 19 -14.85 -4.43 23.72
N ILE A 20 -14.97 -3.26 23.09
CA ILE A 20 -14.73 -1.96 23.73
C ILE A 20 -15.63 -1.73 24.97
N GLU A 21 -16.82 -2.32 24.98
CA GLU A 21 -17.77 -2.24 26.10
C GLU A 21 -17.28 -3.00 27.35
N LEU A 22 -16.32 -3.92 27.18
CA LEU A 22 -15.71 -4.72 28.25
C LEU A 22 -14.30 -4.21 28.62
N VAL A 23 -14.01 -2.93 28.36
CA VAL A 23 -12.70 -2.31 28.67
C VAL A 23 -12.30 -2.46 30.14
N ASN A 24 -13.27 -2.58 31.05
CA ASN A 24 -13.03 -2.82 32.48
C ASN A 24 -12.29 -4.14 32.76
N LEU A 25 -12.26 -5.09 31.83
CA LEU A 25 -11.55 -6.37 31.96
C LEU A 25 -10.09 -6.31 31.50
N VAL A 26 -9.66 -5.23 30.83
CA VAL A 26 -8.32 -5.11 30.26
C VAL A 26 -7.25 -5.14 31.35
N GLU A 27 -7.45 -4.38 32.43
CA GLU A 27 -6.49 -4.35 33.55
C GLU A 27 -6.32 -5.74 34.18
N THR A 28 -7.42 -6.47 34.38
CA THR A 28 -7.39 -7.83 34.91
C THR A 28 -6.62 -8.77 33.99
N ALA A 29 -6.87 -8.73 32.68
CA ALA A 29 -6.15 -9.58 31.73
C ALA A 29 -4.64 -9.30 31.72
N VAL A 30 -4.24 -8.02 31.76
CA VAL A 30 -2.82 -7.62 31.80
C VAL A 30 -2.15 -8.10 33.09
N LYS A 31 -2.84 -8.03 34.24
CA LYS A 31 -2.32 -8.55 35.52
C LYS A 31 -2.07 -10.06 35.50
N GLU A 32 -2.85 -10.81 34.72
CA GLU A 32 -2.66 -12.25 34.49
C GLU A 32 -1.59 -12.55 33.42
N GLY A 33 -0.87 -11.53 32.94
CA GLY A 33 0.28 -11.67 32.05
C GLY A 33 -0.03 -11.50 30.56
N PHE A 34 -1.28 -11.25 30.17
CA PHE A 34 -1.60 -10.92 28.77
C PHE A 34 -0.99 -9.58 28.36
N TRP A 35 -0.60 -9.44 27.10
CA TRP A 35 -0.16 -8.16 26.51
C TRP A 35 -0.96 -7.82 25.25
N TYR A 36 -0.91 -6.55 24.85
CA TYR A 36 -1.62 -6.07 23.66
C TYR A 36 -0.97 -6.60 22.39
N HIS A 37 -1.79 -7.16 21.49
CA HIS A 37 -1.36 -7.50 20.15
C HIS A 37 -1.77 -6.43 19.15
N HIS A 38 -3.08 -6.16 19.04
CA HIS A 38 -3.64 -5.15 18.13
C HIS A 38 -4.96 -4.62 18.68
N ALA A 39 -5.46 -3.53 18.11
CA ALA A 39 -6.75 -2.96 18.45
C ALA A 39 -7.43 -2.49 17.17
N GLU A 40 -8.74 -2.64 17.13
CA GLU A 40 -9.63 -2.06 16.14
C GLU A 40 -10.61 -1.11 16.84
N PRO A 41 -11.37 -0.27 16.11
CA PRO A 41 -12.28 0.70 16.73
C PRO A 41 -13.25 0.10 17.76
N SER A 42 -13.61 -1.19 17.60
CA SER A 42 -14.59 -1.87 18.46
C SER A 42 -14.01 -2.90 19.44
N TYR A 43 -12.70 -3.19 19.39
CA TYR A 43 -12.12 -4.20 20.28
C TYR A 43 -10.60 -4.07 20.48
N LEU A 44 -10.12 -4.61 21.60
CA LEU A 44 -8.71 -4.83 21.89
C LEU A 44 -8.41 -6.34 21.81
N MET A 45 -7.37 -6.72 21.06
CA MET A 45 -6.84 -8.08 21.05
C MET A 45 -5.65 -8.18 22.01
N LEU A 46 -5.80 -9.04 23.02
CA LEU A 46 -4.72 -9.42 23.92
C LEU A 46 -4.25 -10.83 23.63
N VAL A 47 -2.99 -11.09 23.92
CA VAL A 47 -2.38 -12.41 23.75
C VAL A 47 -1.50 -12.77 24.94
N TYR A 48 -1.40 -14.06 25.22
CA TYR A 48 -0.51 -14.65 26.22
C TYR A 48 0.19 -15.88 25.64
N TRP A 49 1.48 -16.04 25.92
CA TRP A 49 2.26 -17.21 25.53
C TRP A 49 2.46 -18.11 26.74
N ILE A 50 1.95 -19.33 26.65
CA ILE A 50 1.95 -20.31 27.74
C ILE A 50 3.36 -20.89 28.01
N PRO A 51 4.15 -21.30 26.98
CA PRO A 51 5.46 -21.88 27.22
C PRO A 51 6.47 -20.87 27.80
N GLU A 52 7.44 -21.37 28.58
CA GLU A 52 8.58 -20.57 29.05
C GLU A 52 9.59 -20.22 27.94
N THR A 53 9.41 -20.77 26.73
CA THR A 53 10.26 -20.47 25.58
C THR A 53 9.95 -19.09 25.00
N ALA A 54 10.84 -18.58 24.14
CA ALA A 54 10.55 -17.40 23.34
C ALA A 54 9.22 -17.56 22.59
N SER A 55 8.41 -16.50 22.62
CA SER A 55 7.14 -16.46 21.90
C SER A 55 7.37 -16.50 20.40
N THR A 56 6.54 -17.28 19.71
CA THR A 56 6.51 -17.35 18.23
C THR A 56 5.25 -16.70 17.66
N ILE A 57 4.48 -15.99 18.50
CA ILE A 57 3.34 -15.20 18.06
C ILE A 57 3.88 -14.07 17.17
N PRO A 58 3.43 -13.95 15.91
CA PRO A 58 3.82 -12.85 15.04
C PRO A 58 3.49 -11.51 15.68
N ALA A 59 4.32 -10.51 15.45
CA ALA A 59 3.95 -9.14 15.80
C ALA A 59 2.78 -8.69 14.90
N ASN A 60 1.99 -7.73 15.40
CA ASN A 60 0.96 -7.06 14.61
C ASN A 60 1.54 -6.35 13.37
N ALA A 61 0.65 -5.98 12.44
CA ALA A 61 0.91 -5.20 11.24
C ALA A 61 2.04 -4.19 11.45
N SER A 62 3.13 -4.42 10.73
CA SER A 62 4.40 -3.71 10.89
C SER A 62 4.60 -2.63 9.83
N HIS A 63 3.84 -2.71 8.74
CA HIS A 63 3.94 -1.83 7.59
C HIS A 63 2.61 -1.12 7.35
N ARG A 64 2.70 0.15 6.97
CA ARG A 64 1.64 0.81 6.21
C ARG A 64 1.90 0.59 4.74
N VAL A 65 0.84 0.52 3.95
CA VAL A 65 0.93 0.37 2.49
C VAL A 65 0.40 1.63 1.84
N GLY A 66 1.21 2.24 0.99
CA GLY A 66 0.83 3.38 0.18
C GLY A 66 1.11 3.16 -1.29
N ILE A 67 0.47 3.97 -2.13
CA ILE A 67 0.64 3.96 -3.57
C ILE A 67 1.04 5.34 -4.08
N GLY A 68 1.73 5.36 -5.22
CA GLY A 68 1.87 6.53 -6.08
C GLY A 68 1.42 6.16 -7.49
N ALA A 69 0.54 6.95 -8.07
CA ALA A 69 -0.08 6.68 -9.36
C ALA A 69 0.57 7.50 -10.47
N ILE A 70 1.35 6.83 -11.32
CA ILE A 70 1.92 7.40 -12.53
C ILE A 70 0.89 7.25 -13.65
N VAL A 71 0.25 8.36 -14.02
CA VAL A 71 -0.73 8.41 -15.10
C VAL A 71 -0.17 9.28 -16.21
N ILE A 72 0.05 8.71 -17.39
CA ILE A 72 0.62 9.42 -18.55
C ILE A 72 -0.34 9.28 -19.73
N ASN A 73 -0.67 10.40 -20.37
CA ASN A 73 -1.51 10.42 -21.57
C ASN A 73 -0.68 10.28 -22.86
N ASP A 74 -1.36 10.14 -24.01
CA ASP A 74 -0.71 9.97 -25.31
C ASP A 74 0.13 11.17 -25.77
N LYS A 75 -0.03 12.33 -25.13
CA LYS A 75 0.76 13.55 -25.39
C LYS A 75 2.03 13.62 -24.53
N ARG A 76 2.36 12.56 -23.78
CA ARG A 76 3.46 12.52 -22.81
C ARG A 76 3.31 13.56 -21.69
N GLU A 77 2.07 13.84 -21.29
CA GLU A 77 1.79 14.65 -20.10
C GLU A 77 1.47 13.72 -18.93
N VAL A 78 2.02 14.04 -17.76
CA VAL A 78 1.81 13.31 -16.51
C VAL A 78 0.71 14.01 -15.72
N LEU A 79 -0.23 13.24 -15.17
CA LEU A 79 -1.19 13.77 -14.21
C LEU A 79 -0.48 14.07 -12.90
N VAL A 80 -0.55 15.31 -12.46
CA VAL A 80 0.10 15.78 -11.23
C VAL A 80 -0.85 16.59 -10.38
N VAL A 81 -0.59 16.57 -9.08
CA VAL A 81 -1.35 17.27 -8.05
C VAL A 81 -0.45 18.10 -7.14
N GLN A 82 -1.03 19.12 -6.52
CA GLN A 82 -0.46 19.87 -5.40
C GLN A 82 -1.31 19.63 -4.15
N GLU A 83 -0.68 19.26 -3.03
CA GLU A 83 -1.40 19.02 -1.79
C GLU A 83 -1.87 20.33 -1.15
N LYS A 84 -3.14 20.39 -0.73
CA LYS A 84 -3.71 21.49 0.07
C LYS A 84 -3.35 21.37 1.56
N SER A 85 -2.98 20.17 2.00
CA SER A 85 -2.60 19.84 3.38
C SER A 85 -1.36 18.95 3.42
N GLY A 86 -0.81 18.62 4.59
CA GLY A 86 0.36 17.75 4.67
C GLY A 86 1.71 18.46 4.47
N ARG A 87 2.73 17.71 4.07
CA ARG A 87 4.13 18.17 4.04
C ARG A 87 4.45 19.05 2.82
N PHE A 88 3.67 18.95 1.75
CA PHE A 88 3.88 19.73 0.53
C PHE A 88 2.96 20.95 0.42
N ARG A 89 2.13 21.21 1.44
CA ARG A 89 1.25 22.38 1.47
C ARG A 89 2.05 23.68 1.28
N GLY A 90 1.67 24.46 0.26
CA GLY A 90 2.28 25.76 -0.02
C GLY A 90 3.72 25.72 -0.52
N THR A 91 4.27 24.53 -0.84
CA THR A 91 5.61 24.42 -1.44
C THR A 91 5.58 24.60 -2.96
N GLY A 92 4.40 24.54 -3.57
CA GLY A 92 4.22 24.62 -5.03
C GLY A 92 4.77 23.41 -5.79
N VAL A 93 5.07 22.30 -5.10
CA VAL A 93 5.65 21.10 -5.71
C VAL A 93 4.54 20.27 -6.35
N TRP A 94 4.68 19.98 -7.64
CA TRP A 94 3.79 19.05 -8.35
C TRP A 94 4.31 17.63 -8.18
N LYS A 95 3.46 16.75 -7.65
CA LYS A 95 3.76 15.33 -7.46
C LYS A 95 2.72 14.49 -8.20
N ILE A 96 3.03 13.21 -8.41
CA ILE A 96 2.03 12.22 -8.82
C ILE A 96 0.95 12.08 -7.71
N PRO A 97 -0.29 11.69 -8.06
CA PRO A 97 -1.30 11.30 -7.07
C PRO A 97 -0.77 10.20 -6.14
N THR A 98 -1.09 10.28 -4.84
CA THR A 98 -0.60 9.32 -3.84
C THR A 98 -1.60 9.11 -2.73
N GLY A 99 -1.74 7.88 -2.26
CA GLY A 99 -2.59 7.60 -1.12
C GLY A 99 -2.24 6.34 -0.36
N VAL A 100 -3.12 5.94 0.53
CA VAL A 100 -2.96 4.78 1.41
C VAL A 100 -3.88 3.66 0.93
N VAL A 101 -3.41 2.42 1.00
CA VAL A 101 -4.26 1.26 0.72
C VAL A 101 -5.10 0.96 1.95
N ASP A 102 -6.42 0.91 1.78
CA ASP A 102 -7.35 0.60 2.86
C ASP A 102 -7.28 -0.88 3.28
N GLU A 103 -7.78 -1.18 4.49
CA GLU A 103 -7.84 -2.56 4.96
C GLU A 103 -8.70 -3.42 4.03
N GLY A 104 -8.11 -4.51 3.51
CA GLY A 104 -8.78 -5.42 2.57
C GLY A 104 -8.86 -4.92 1.12
N GLU A 105 -8.23 -3.77 0.82
CA GLU A 105 -8.19 -3.21 -0.54
C GLU A 105 -6.99 -3.76 -1.35
N ASP A 106 -7.22 -4.02 -2.64
CA ASP A 106 -6.15 -4.39 -3.57
C ASP A 106 -5.31 -3.16 -3.97
N ILE A 107 -3.99 -3.30 -4.09
CA ILE A 107 -3.07 -2.21 -4.47
C ILE A 107 -3.51 -1.50 -5.76
N PHE A 108 -3.93 -2.26 -6.79
CA PHE A 108 -4.37 -1.68 -8.06
C PHE A 108 -5.69 -0.90 -7.91
N LYS A 109 -6.60 -1.33 -7.03
CA LYS A 109 -7.85 -0.63 -6.75
C LYS A 109 -7.60 0.67 -6.01
N ALA A 110 -6.72 0.63 -4.99
CA ALA A 110 -6.30 1.82 -4.28
C ALA A 110 -5.71 2.85 -5.24
N ALA A 111 -4.82 2.44 -6.16
CA ALA A 111 -4.24 3.36 -7.13
C ALA A 111 -5.29 4.01 -8.04
N MET A 112 -6.29 3.26 -8.51
CA MET A 112 -7.38 3.80 -9.32
C MET A 112 -8.32 4.71 -8.52
N ARG A 113 -8.66 4.33 -7.28
CA ARG A 113 -9.50 5.10 -6.36
C ARG A 113 -8.87 6.45 -6.04
N GLU A 114 -7.60 6.47 -5.63
CA GLU A 114 -6.89 7.69 -5.24
C GLU A 114 -6.79 8.69 -6.40
N VAL A 115 -6.51 8.22 -7.63
CA VAL A 115 -6.54 9.10 -8.81
C VAL A 115 -7.94 9.69 -9.01
N LYS A 116 -8.99 8.86 -8.89
CA LYS A 116 -10.37 9.31 -9.07
C LYS A 116 -10.80 10.31 -8.00
N GLU A 117 -10.42 10.07 -6.74
CA GLU A 117 -10.73 10.94 -5.61
C GLU A 117 -10.02 12.29 -5.75
N GLU A 118 -8.71 12.30 -6.01
CA GLU A 118 -7.92 13.53 -6.08
C GLU A 118 -8.24 14.39 -7.32
N THR A 119 -8.52 13.76 -8.46
CA THR A 119 -8.51 14.44 -9.78
C THR A 119 -9.78 14.24 -10.63
N GLY A 120 -10.68 13.33 -10.24
CA GLY A 120 -11.85 12.98 -11.04
C GLY A 120 -11.56 12.11 -12.27
N ILE A 121 -10.30 11.80 -12.56
CA ILE A 121 -9.88 11.03 -13.73
C ILE A 121 -10.16 9.54 -13.54
N ASP A 122 -10.82 8.93 -14.52
CA ASP A 122 -10.99 7.48 -14.60
C ASP A 122 -9.73 6.87 -15.20
N THR A 123 -9.28 5.76 -14.63
CA THR A 123 -8.05 5.10 -15.04
C THR A 123 -8.22 3.59 -15.12
N GLU A 124 -7.34 2.95 -15.88
CA GLU A 124 -7.14 1.51 -15.87
C GLU A 124 -5.73 1.20 -15.36
N PHE A 125 -5.63 0.34 -14.35
CA PHE A 125 -4.34 -0.12 -13.85
C PHE A 125 -3.62 -1.00 -14.88
N GLN A 126 -2.32 -0.77 -15.08
CA GLN A 126 -1.50 -1.62 -15.95
C GLN A 126 -0.49 -2.48 -15.19
N GLU A 127 0.35 -1.86 -14.37
CA GLU A 127 1.44 -2.56 -13.69
C GLU A 127 1.99 -1.78 -12.50
N ILE A 128 2.61 -2.49 -11.56
CA ILE A 128 3.52 -1.90 -10.57
C ILE A 128 4.89 -1.77 -11.24
N LEU A 129 5.44 -0.55 -11.31
CA LEU A 129 6.79 -0.31 -11.84
C LEU A 129 7.86 -0.63 -10.81
N ALA A 130 7.62 -0.24 -9.56
CA ALA A 130 8.56 -0.46 -8.48
C ALA A 130 7.84 -0.37 -7.14
N PHE A 131 8.51 -0.81 -6.08
CA PHE A 131 8.11 -0.49 -4.72
C PHE A 131 9.32 -0.11 -3.89
N ARG A 132 9.09 0.70 -2.86
CA ARG A 132 10.10 1.16 -1.92
C ARG A 132 9.70 0.77 -0.51
N GLN A 133 10.68 0.42 0.31
CA GLN A 133 10.51 0.33 1.76
C GLN A 133 11.19 1.51 2.46
N SER A 134 10.57 1.99 3.53
CA SER A 134 11.22 2.89 4.50
C SER A 134 10.82 2.55 5.93
N HIS A 135 11.69 2.86 6.89
CA HIS A 135 11.49 2.49 8.30
C HIS A 135 11.31 3.72 9.19
N LYS A 136 10.73 3.50 10.37
CA LYS A 136 10.55 4.52 11.43
C LYS A 136 9.76 5.73 10.93
N SER A 137 8.67 5.46 10.23
CA SER A 137 7.70 6.44 9.78
C SER A 137 6.68 6.72 10.89
N PHE A 138 5.39 6.73 10.59
CA PHE A 138 4.32 6.94 11.55
C PHE A 138 4.32 5.86 12.65
N PHE A 139 4.32 6.31 13.92
CA PHE A 139 4.28 5.45 15.12
C PHE A 139 5.38 4.37 15.16
N GLY A 140 6.54 4.64 14.55
CA GLY A 140 7.67 3.70 14.51
C GLY A 140 7.48 2.52 13.55
N LYS A 141 6.39 2.51 12.76
CA LYS A 141 6.12 1.50 11.72
C LYS A 141 6.97 1.75 10.47
N SER A 142 7.02 0.74 9.61
CA SER A 142 7.63 0.85 8.28
C SER A 142 6.56 1.20 7.23
N ASP A 143 6.98 1.64 6.06
CA ASP A 143 6.12 1.89 4.91
C ASP A 143 6.56 1.00 3.74
N LEU A 144 5.60 0.43 3.03
CA LEU A 144 5.75 -0.06 1.67
C LEU A 144 5.03 0.91 0.73
N PHE A 145 5.73 1.42 -0.26
CA PHE A 145 5.20 2.39 -1.21
C PHE A 145 5.31 1.85 -2.64
N PHE A 146 4.18 1.61 -3.29
CA PHE A 146 4.09 1.02 -4.63
C PHE A 146 3.89 2.09 -5.70
N LEU A 147 4.77 2.14 -6.69
CA LEU A 147 4.62 2.98 -7.87
C LEU A 147 3.81 2.23 -8.93
N CYS A 148 2.56 2.64 -9.11
CA CYS A 148 1.61 2.04 -10.04
C CYS A 148 1.56 2.86 -11.33
N PHE A 149 1.61 2.19 -12.47
CA PHE A 149 1.39 2.79 -13.79
C PHE A 149 -0.05 2.54 -14.23
N LEU A 150 -0.73 3.62 -14.62
CA LEU A 150 -2.13 3.57 -15.02
C LEU A 150 -2.32 4.30 -16.35
N HIS A 151 -3.29 3.83 -17.12
CA HIS A 151 -3.74 4.47 -18.35
C HIS A 151 -4.97 5.32 -18.07
N PRO A 152 -5.01 6.60 -18.49
CA PRO A 152 -6.20 7.41 -18.35
C PRO A 152 -7.30 6.98 -19.33
N LEU A 153 -8.53 6.90 -18.85
CA LEU A 153 -9.75 6.65 -19.62
C LEU A 153 -10.57 7.93 -19.85
N SER A 154 -10.32 8.96 -19.05
CA SER A 154 -10.88 10.31 -19.19
C SER A 154 -9.79 11.37 -18.98
N PHE A 155 -10.07 12.61 -19.36
CA PHE A 155 -9.07 13.69 -19.38
C PHE A 155 -9.55 14.99 -18.70
N ASP A 156 -10.84 15.11 -18.43
CA ASP A 156 -11.43 16.28 -17.80
C ASP A 156 -11.21 16.23 -16.28
N ILE A 157 -10.30 17.07 -15.80
CA ILE A 157 -9.93 17.13 -14.39
C ILE A 157 -11.03 17.80 -13.58
N GLN A 158 -11.41 17.16 -12.48
CA GLN A 158 -12.31 17.69 -11.46
C GLN A 158 -11.64 17.58 -10.09
N ASN A 159 -11.05 18.67 -9.63
CA ASN A 159 -10.30 18.67 -8.37
C ASN A 159 -11.24 18.45 -7.19
N GLN A 160 -10.86 17.56 -6.27
CA GLN A 160 -11.49 17.50 -4.96
C GLN A 160 -10.90 18.57 -4.03
N GLU A 161 -11.70 19.56 -3.67
CA GLU A 161 -11.24 20.73 -2.90
C GLU A 161 -10.82 20.43 -1.45
N LEU A 162 -11.03 19.21 -0.95
CA LEU A 162 -10.69 18.85 0.43
C LEU A 162 -9.17 18.65 0.60
N GLU A 163 -8.54 17.90 -0.29
CA GLU A 163 -7.15 17.46 -0.13
C GLU A 163 -6.20 18.09 -1.15
N ILE A 164 -6.70 18.46 -2.32
CA ILE A 164 -5.89 18.93 -3.45
C ILE A 164 -6.09 20.43 -3.68
N GLU A 165 -4.97 21.15 -3.80
CA GLU A 165 -4.96 22.58 -4.13
C GLU A 165 -5.17 22.77 -5.63
N ALA A 166 -4.51 21.95 -6.45
CA ALA A 166 -4.65 21.94 -7.89
C ALA A 166 -4.23 20.59 -8.48
N ALA A 167 -4.81 20.23 -9.62
CA ALA A 167 -4.37 19.12 -10.47
C ALA A 167 -4.27 19.57 -11.93
N GLN A 168 -3.32 19.02 -12.68
CA GLN A 168 -3.16 19.30 -14.11
C GLN A 168 -2.45 18.17 -14.85
N TRP A 169 -2.60 18.16 -16.17
CA TRP A 169 -1.72 17.46 -17.09
C TRP A 169 -0.47 18.31 -17.30
N MET A 170 0.69 17.83 -16.86
CA MET A 170 1.97 18.52 -16.97
C MET A 170 2.87 17.81 -17.97
N PRO A 171 3.51 18.51 -18.93
CA PRO A 171 4.51 17.91 -19.81
C PRO A 171 5.57 17.13 -19.01
N PHE A 172 5.88 15.90 -19.41
CA PHE A 172 6.80 15.04 -18.66
C PHE A 172 8.16 15.71 -18.39
N GLU A 173 8.69 16.42 -19.39
CA GLU A 173 9.96 17.13 -19.31
C GLU A 173 9.92 18.23 -18.24
N GLU A 174 8.79 18.91 -18.08
CA GLU A 174 8.57 19.91 -17.03
C GLU A 174 8.50 19.25 -15.66
N TYR A 175 7.74 18.15 -15.53
CA TYR A 175 7.66 17.37 -14.30
C TYR A 175 9.05 16.90 -13.84
N ALA A 176 9.83 16.33 -14.75
CA ALA A 176 11.18 15.85 -14.48
C ALA A 176 12.16 16.99 -14.16
N ALA A 177 11.99 18.16 -14.78
CA ALA A 177 12.86 19.33 -14.57
C ALA A 177 12.58 20.09 -13.26
N GLN A 178 11.51 19.77 -12.53
CA GLN A 178 11.21 20.44 -11.25
C GLN A 178 12.43 20.42 -10.31
N PRO A 179 12.82 21.57 -9.70
CA PRO A 179 13.97 21.62 -8.79
C PRO A 179 13.88 20.64 -7.62
N PHE A 180 12.65 20.35 -7.17
CA PHE A 180 12.40 19.35 -6.14
C PHE A 180 12.72 17.94 -6.64
N ALA A 181 12.26 17.59 -7.86
CA ALA A 181 12.51 16.28 -8.45
C ALA A 181 14.01 16.01 -8.67
N GLN A 182 14.76 17.05 -9.04
CA GLN A 182 16.22 16.95 -9.25
C GLN A 182 17.03 16.81 -7.96
N LYS A 183 16.49 17.28 -6.82
CA LYS A 183 17.16 17.23 -5.51
C LYS A 183 16.83 16.00 -4.69
N HIS A 184 15.69 15.37 -4.93
CA HIS A 184 15.19 14.25 -4.12
C HIS A 184 15.20 12.94 -4.91
N GLU A 185 15.98 11.97 -4.43
CA GLU A 185 16.25 10.72 -5.14
C GLU A 185 14.99 9.95 -5.55
N LEU A 186 13.98 9.86 -4.69
CA LEU A 186 12.73 9.16 -5.03
C LEU A 186 12.03 9.78 -6.25
N PHE A 187 11.97 11.11 -6.33
CA PHE A 187 11.33 11.79 -7.45
C PHE A 187 12.14 11.62 -8.73
N LYS A 188 13.47 11.64 -8.62
CA LYS A 188 14.36 11.31 -9.74
C LYS A 188 14.12 9.88 -10.24
N TYR A 189 14.05 8.89 -9.34
CA TYR A 189 13.75 7.51 -9.72
C TYR A 189 12.36 7.36 -10.35
N ILE A 190 11.35 8.09 -9.87
CA ILE A 190 10.03 8.12 -10.50
C ILE A 190 10.13 8.64 -11.94
N ALA A 191 10.83 9.76 -12.16
CA ALA A 191 11.04 10.30 -13.51
C ALA A 191 11.81 9.33 -14.41
N ASP A 192 12.86 8.68 -13.90
CA ASP A 192 13.63 7.67 -14.64
C ASP A 192 12.78 6.44 -15.00
N LEU A 193 11.89 5.99 -14.10
CA LEU A 193 10.94 4.91 -14.35
C LEU A 193 9.91 5.30 -15.42
N CYS A 194 9.38 6.53 -15.37
CA CYS A 194 8.50 7.05 -16.40
C CYS A 194 9.19 7.05 -17.77
N LEU A 195 10.43 7.54 -17.87
CA LEU A 195 11.22 7.50 -19.11
C LEU A 195 11.46 6.08 -19.58
N ALA A 196 11.84 5.17 -18.67
CA ALA A 196 12.05 3.78 -19.03
C ALA A 196 10.77 3.11 -19.55
N LYS A 197 9.61 3.46 -18.97
CA LYS A 197 8.31 2.95 -19.40
C LYS A 197 7.89 3.49 -20.77
N LEU A 198 8.10 4.79 -21.01
CA LEU A 198 7.74 5.45 -22.27
C LEU A 198 8.68 5.08 -23.43
N ASP A 199 9.99 4.99 -23.17
CA ASP A 199 10.99 4.90 -24.23
C ASP A 199 11.72 3.55 -24.29
N ARG A 200 11.73 2.74 -23.21
CA ARG A 200 12.67 1.62 -23.04
C ARG A 200 12.05 0.28 -22.68
N SER A 201 10.84 0.00 -23.19
CA SER A 201 10.12 -1.27 -22.99
C SER A 201 10.19 -1.80 -21.55
N TYR A 202 10.12 -0.91 -20.55
CA TYR A 202 10.15 -1.32 -19.16
C TYR A 202 8.90 -2.15 -18.85
N ALA A 203 9.13 -3.35 -18.30
CA ALA A 203 8.09 -4.29 -17.93
C ALA A 203 8.00 -4.34 -16.40
N GLY A 204 6.86 -3.87 -15.88
CA GLY A 204 6.55 -3.95 -14.46
C GLY A 204 5.89 -5.27 -14.09
N PHE A 205 5.13 -5.24 -13.00
CA PHE A 205 4.43 -6.39 -12.44
C PHE A 205 2.91 -6.20 -12.60
N SER A 206 2.27 -7.08 -13.38
CA SER A 206 0.82 -7.10 -13.56
C SER A 206 0.15 -8.07 -12.58
N PRO A 207 -1.07 -7.77 -12.09
CA PRO A 207 -1.84 -8.67 -11.25
C PRO A 207 -2.36 -9.86 -12.06
N LEU A 208 -2.02 -11.06 -11.63
CA LEU A 208 -2.53 -12.32 -12.15
C LEU A 208 -3.55 -12.88 -11.14
N PRO A 209 -4.83 -13.02 -11.52
CA PRO A 209 -5.80 -13.63 -10.63
C PRO A 209 -5.44 -15.10 -10.40
N THR A 210 -5.44 -15.50 -9.14
CA THR A 210 -5.25 -16.88 -8.69
C THR A 210 -6.37 -17.24 -7.73
N THR A 211 -6.75 -18.51 -7.71
CA THR A 211 -7.70 -19.03 -6.72
C THR A 211 -6.93 -19.64 -5.56
N SER A 212 -7.22 -19.17 -4.35
CA SER A 212 -6.66 -19.74 -3.13
C SER A 212 -7.19 -21.17 -2.92
N PHE A 213 -6.28 -22.13 -2.73
CA PHE A 213 -6.61 -23.53 -2.47
C PHE A 213 -7.47 -23.75 -1.21
N PHE A 214 -7.52 -22.78 -0.29
CA PHE A 214 -8.11 -22.97 1.04
C PHE A 214 -9.52 -22.39 1.19
N ASN A 215 -9.93 -21.44 0.35
CA ASN A 215 -11.18 -20.69 0.57
C ASN A 215 -11.87 -20.19 -0.71
N ASP A 216 -11.45 -20.63 -1.90
CA ASP A 216 -12.00 -20.25 -3.22
C ASP A 216 -12.09 -18.73 -3.46
N GLN A 217 -11.39 -17.92 -2.66
CA GLN A 217 -11.30 -16.49 -2.87
C GLN A 217 -10.25 -16.18 -3.94
N ILE A 218 -10.55 -15.15 -4.74
CA ILE A 218 -9.61 -14.60 -5.71
C ILE A 218 -8.51 -13.88 -4.93
N SER A 219 -7.26 -14.22 -5.23
CA SER A 219 -6.06 -13.48 -4.85
C SER A 219 -5.33 -13.00 -6.10
N TYR A 220 -4.42 -12.05 -5.95
CA TYR A 220 -3.64 -11.53 -7.07
C TYR A 220 -2.14 -11.74 -6.84
N LEU A 221 -1.49 -12.43 -7.78
CA LEU A 221 -0.04 -12.54 -7.87
C LEU A 221 0.48 -11.44 -8.80
N TYR A 222 1.28 -10.51 -8.30
CA TYR A 222 1.93 -9.50 -9.13
C TYR A 222 3.19 -10.09 -9.73
N SER A 223 3.29 -10.15 -11.05
CA SER A 223 4.43 -10.75 -11.75
C SER A 223 4.74 -10.07 -13.08
N ASN A 224 5.99 -10.16 -13.52
CA ASN A 224 6.37 -9.73 -14.87
C ASN A 224 5.88 -10.76 -15.89
N ILE A 225 4.78 -10.42 -16.56
CA ILE A 225 4.12 -11.30 -17.54
C ILE A 225 4.84 -11.38 -18.88
N GLN A 226 5.67 -10.40 -19.22
CA GLN A 226 6.41 -10.40 -20.49
C GLN A 226 7.45 -11.52 -20.50
N ASP A 227 8.14 -11.72 -19.38
CA ASP A 227 9.15 -12.78 -19.24
C ASP A 227 8.51 -14.16 -19.04
N LEU A 228 7.35 -14.25 -18.37
CA LEU A 228 6.60 -15.49 -18.23
C LEU A 228 6.06 -16.05 -19.57
N LYS A 229 5.68 -15.18 -20.51
CA LYS A 229 5.23 -15.62 -21.84
C LYS A 229 6.40 -16.13 -22.70
N ARG A 230 7.60 -15.54 -22.55
CA ARG A 230 8.80 -15.94 -23.31
C ARG A 230 9.29 -17.36 -22.99
N THR A 231 9.11 -17.83 -21.76
CA THR A 231 9.45 -19.21 -21.40
C THR A 231 8.46 -20.24 -21.96
N SER A 232 7.17 -19.91 -22.07
CA SER A 232 6.16 -20.82 -22.65
C SER A 232 6.32 -21.09 -24.15
N SER A 233 6.95 -20.18 -24.89
CA SER A 233 7.22 -20.33 -26.33
C SER A 233 8.48 -21.13 -26.67
N ALA A 234 9.29 -21.50 -25.67
CA ALA A 234 10.53 -22.26 -25.88
C ALA A 234 10.34 -23.79 -25.82
N ASP A 235 9.17 -24.30 -25.40
CA ASP A 235 8.90 -25.74 -25.26
C ASP A 235 8.15 -26.36 -26.46
N HIS A 236 8.05 -25.64 -27.59
CA HIS A 236 7.43 -26.13 -28.85
C HIS A 236 8.34 -25.95 -30.07
N GLN A 237 9.60 -26.41 -29.97
CA GLN A 237 10.46 -26.72 -31.12
C GLN A 237 11.16 -28.06 -30.93
#